data_AF-A0A929CAH4-F1
#
_entry.id   AF-A0A929CAH4-F1
#
_cell.length_a   1.000
_cell.length_b   1.000
_cell.length_c   1.000
_cell.angle_alpha   90.00
_cell.angle_beta   90.00
_cell.angle_gamma   90.00
#
_symmetry.space_group_name_H-M   'P 1'
#
loop_
_entity.id
_entity.type
_entity.pdbx_description
1 polymer ?
#
loop_
_entity_poly.entity_id
_entity_poly.type
_entity_poly.pdbx_seq_one_letter_code
_entity_poly.pdbx_strand_id
1 'polypeptide(L)'
;MTVLKTYLPGDEWLYLRIYTGYQTADNLLSDVLFPALLEARGQNLAATWFFIRYADPDFHLRYRIRMNNGSGSSELLPKINHDLRPWQKTGLVWKLESGTYMRETERYGIDSMAYVEQLFCTDSDVFVKFLNSGLSKTDQDLRWLFALASIDMLLNDFKLSISEKKELLLSLNRSFGREFGKNKFLAKQLSAKYRLQRIRIMNLLSNGMTEPDDRILDFLMERSEQSHDAINGILRLYEEDKMTVDKYDLLSSLIHMSMNRIFRNNNRMHEMVIYDLLFRHYKEIAYRVR
;
A
#
# COMPACT_ATOMS: atom_id res chain seq x y z
N MET A 1 7.72 -3.59 26.46
CA MET A 1 6.37 -4.20 26.49
C MET A 1 6.37 -5.38 25.54
N THR A 2 5.89 -6.54 25.97
CA THR A 2 5.79 -7.72 25.11
C THR A 2 4.86 -7.41 23.94
N VAL A 3 5.36 -7.50 22.72
CA VAL A 3 4.57 -7.26 21.50
C VAL A 3 3.53 -8.37 21.39
N LEU A 4 2.26 -8.05 21.65
CA LEU A 4 1.16 -9.00 21.46
C LEU A 4 1.01 -9.31 19.98
N LYS A 5 0.86 -10.61 19.67
CA LYS A 5 0.64 -11.11 18.32
C LYS A 5 -0.83 -11.06 17.91
N THR A 6 -1.74 -11.13 18.88
CA THR A 6 -3.18 -11.20 18.66
C THR A 6 -3.87 -10.15 19.51
N TYR A 7 -4.73 -9.35 18.88
CA TYR A 7 -5.57 -8.34 19.53
C TYR A 7 -7.04 -8.68 19.29
N LEU A 8 -7.78 -8.90 20.37
CA LEU A 8 -9.20 -9.21 20.37
C LEU A 8 -10.04 -7.94 20.19
N PRO A 9 -11.31 -8.05 19.76
CA PRO A 9 -12.23 -6.92 19.75
C PRO A 9 -12.31 -6.25 21.13
N GLY A 10 -12.09 -4.95 21.17
CA GLY A 10 -12.10 -4.16 22.41
C GLY A 10 -10.72 -3.94 23.05
N ASP A 11 -9.66 -4.57 22.53
CA ASP A 11 -8.27 -4.27 22.91
C ASP A 11 -7.80 -2.93 22.29
N GLU A 12 -6.49 -2.77 22.10
CA GLU A 12 -5.87 -1.59 21.47
C GLU A 12 -6.26 -1.38 20.00
N TRP A 13 -6.76 -2.41 19.31
CA TRP A 13 -7.06 -2.33 17.88
C TRP A 13 -8.56 -2.47 17.60
N LEU A 14 -9.15 -1.44 17.01
CA LEU A 14 -10.43 -1.53 16.33
C LEU A 14 -10.19 -2.11 14.92
N TYR A 15 -10.54 -3.37 14.72
CA TYR A 15 -10.49 -4.03 13.42
C TYR A 15 -11.89 -4.30 12.88
N LEU A 16 -12.20 -3.67 11.74
CA LEU A 16 -13.47 -3.78 11.03
C LEU A 16 -13.28 -4.45 9.67
N ARG A 17 -14.20 -5.35 9.32
CA ARG A 17 -14.39 -5.86 7.96
C ARG A 17 -15.65 -5.21 7.39
N ILE A 18 -15.48 -4.40 6.36
CA ILE A 18 -16.55 -3.58 5.79
C ILE A 18 -16.84 -4.08 4.38
N TYR A 19 -17.91 -4.84 4.22
CA TYR A 19 -18.28 -5.47 2.96
C TYR A 19 -19.02 -4.48 2.06
N THR A 20 -18.47 -4.27 0.86
CA THR A 20 -18.87 -3.21 -0.06
C THR A 20 -18.45 -3.56 -1.49
N GLY A 21 -18.82 -2.77 -2.49
CA GLY A 21 -18.41 -2.96 -3.89
C GLY A 21 -16.99 -2.46 -4.19
N TYR A 22 -16.34 -3.01 -5.22
CA TYR A 22 -14.98 -2.61 -5.64
C TYR A 22 -14.83 -1.12 -5.95
N GLN A 23 -15.79 -0.52 -6.67
CA GLN A 23 -15.77 0.92 -6.95
C GLN A 23 -16.16 1.74 -5.71
N THR A 24 -17.17 1.25 -4.97
CA THR A 24 -17.70 1.89 -3.77
C THR A 24 -16.65 2.05 -2.68
N ALA A 25 -15.73 1.08 -2.53
CA ALA A 25 -14.70 1.10 -1.50
C ALA A 25 -13.81 2.35 -1.51
N ASP A 26 -13.54 2.94 -2.68
CA ASP A 26 -12.76 4.18 -2.72
C ASP A 26 -13.54 5.36 -2.14
N ASN A 27 -14.80 5.52 -2.56
CA ASN A 27 -15.65 6.58 -2.02
C ASN A 27 -15.90 6.34 -0.52
N LEU A 28 -16.01 5.08 -0.09
CA LEU A 28 -16.16 4.75 1.33
C LEU A 28 -14.94 5.15 2.15
N LEU A 29 -13.73 4.91 1.64
CA LEU A 29 -12.49 5.36 2.26
C LEU A 29 -12.42 6.89 2.32
N SER A 30 -12.66 7.55 1.18
CA SER A 30 -12.54 9.00 1.00
C SER A 30 -13.58 9.81 1.76
N ASP A 31 -14.85 9.40 1.69
CA ASP A 31 -15.99 10.23 2.08
C ASP A 31 -16.52 9.89 3.48
N VAL A 32 -16.14 8.74 4.04
CA VAL A 32 -16.66 8.25 5.33
C VAL A 32 -15.54 7.90 6.31
N LEU A 33 -14.73 6.89 5.97
CA LEU A 33 -13.81 6.29 6.93
C LEU A 33 -12.64 7.23 7.27
N PHE A 34 -12.07 7.90 6.27
CA PHE A 34 -10.96 8.82 6.48
C PHE A 34 -11.37 10.11 7.21
N PRO A 35 -12.50 10.77 6.90
CA PRO A 35 -13.01 11.87 7.74
C PRO A 35 -13.24 11.46 9.20
N ALA A 36 -13.85 10.30 9.45
CA ALA A 36 -14.06 9.79 10.81
C ALA A 36 -12.74 9.56 11.56
N LEU A 37 -11.71 9.07 10.86
CA LEU A 37 -10.35 8.93 11.39
C LEU A 37 -9.71 10.28 11.70
N LEU A 38 -9.82 11.27 10.82
CA LEU A 38 -9.23 12.60 11.03
C LEU A 38 -9.85 13.27 12.27
N GLU A 39 -11.15 13.10 12.48
CA GLU A 39 -11.80 13.58 13.70
C GLU A 39 -11.30 12.83 14.94
N ALA A 40 -11.18 11.51 14.88
CA ALA A 40 -10.62 10.70 15.97
C ALA A 40 -9.17 11.10 16.29
N ARG A 41 -8.35 11.40 15.28
CA ARG A 41 -6.99 11.94 15.44
C ARG A 41 -6.99 13.31 16.10
N GLY A 42 -7.89 14.21 15.68
CA GLY A 42 -8.05 15.53 16.30
C GLY A 42 -8.46 15.48 17.78
N GLN A 43 -9.15 14.41 18.19
CA GLN A 43 -9.51 14.12 19.58
C GLN A 43 -8.46 13.28 20.33
N ASN A 44 -7.31 12.99 19.70
CA ASN A 44 -6.25 12.13 20.23
C ASN A 44 -6.71 10.70 20.58
N LEU A 45 -7.77 10.20 19.94
CA LEU A 45 -8.30 8.85 20.15
C LEU A 45 -7.52 7.77 19.38
N ALA A 46 -6.93 8.13 18.24
CA ALA A 46 -6.20 7.20 17.37
C ALA A 46 -4.97 7.87 16.77
N ALA A 47 -3.89 7.10 16.60
CA ALA A 47 -2.66 7.58 15.97
C ALA A 47 -2.33 6.79 14.70
N THR A 48 -2.30 5.46 14.82
CA THR A 48 -1.95 4.52 13.74
C THR A 48 -3.21 3.89 13.18
N TRP A 49 -3.33 3.81 11.87
CA TRP A 49 -4.39 3.07 11.20
C TRP A 49 -3.83 2.47 9.92
N PHE A 50 -4.55 1.56 9.29
CA PHE A 50 -4.32 1.20 7.90
C PHE A 50 -5.51 0.42 7.36
N PHE A 51 -5.60 0.35 6.04
CA PHE A 51 -6.56 -0.53 5.38
C PHE A 51 -5.87 -1.47 4.40
N ILE A 52 -6.55 -2.57 4.11
CA ILE A 52 -6.23 -3.45 2.98
C ILE A 52 -7.55 -3.88 2.31
N ARG A 53 -7.48 -4.21 1.03
CA ARG A 53 -8.59 -4.76 0.24
C ARG A 53 -8.49 -6.27 0.23
N TYR A 54 -9.59 -6.95 0.54
CA TYR A 54 -9.61 -8.41 0.64
C TYR A 54 -10.86 -8.98 -0.01
N ALA A 55 -10.79 -10.22 -0.48
CA ALA A 55 -11.92 -10.93 -1.07
C ALA A 55 -11.94 -12.36 -0.52
N ASP A 56 -12.75 -12.58 0.51
CA ASP A 56 -13.00 -13.90 1.12
C ASP A 56 -14.13 -13.81 2.17
N PRO A 57 -15.28 -14.47 1.98
CA PRO A 57 -15.77 -15.00 0.70
C PRO A 57 -16.08 -13.89 -0.30
N ASP A 58 -16.47 -12.71 0.21
CA ASP A 58 -16.84 -11.53 -0.58
C ASP A 58 -15.83 -10.40 -0.42
N PHE A 59 -15.85 -9.45 -1.36
CA PHE A 59 -15.00 -8.26 -1.31
C PHE A 59 -15.34 -7.37 -0.10
N HIS A 60 -14.31 -6.96 0.63
CA HIS A 60 -14.41 -6.08 1.78
C HIS A 60 -13.13 -5.29 2.01
N LEU A 61 -13.27 -4.16 2.72
CA LEU A 61 -12.16 -3.46 3.33
C LEU A 61 -11.87 -4.08 4.70
N ARG A 62 -10.60 -4.35 4.97
CA ARG A 62 -10.11 -4.62 6.33
C ARG A 62 -9.51 -3.33 6.86
N TYR A 63 -10.26 -2.64 7.69
CA TYR A 63 -9.95 -1.33 8.22
C TYR A 63 -9.53 -1.46 9.68
N ARG A 64 -8.31 -1.05 10.00
CA ARG A 64 -7.70 -1.24 11.32
C ARG A 64 -7.25 0.10 11.87
N ILE A 65 -7.64 0.39 13.11
CA ILE A 65 -7.23 1.59 13.82
C ILE A 65 -6.69 1.17 15.18
N ARG A 66 -5.52 1.67 15.53
CA ARG A 66 -4.97 1.55 16.87
C ARG A 66 -5.45 2.72 17.71
N MET A 67 -6.13 2.41 18.79
CA MET A 67 -6.63 3.39 19.76
C MET A 67 -5.50 3.78 20.72
N ASN A 68 -5.45 5.05 21.10
CA ASN A 68 -4.51 5.57 22.08
C ASN A 68 -4.92 5.23 23.52
N ASN A 69 -6.21 4.96 23.74
CA ASN A 69 -6.80 4.57 25.02
C ASN A 69 -7.71 3.34 24.83
N GLY A 70 -7.85 2.52 25.88
CA GLY A 70 -8.66 1.29 25.81
C GLY A 70 -10.16 1.53 25.58
N SER A 71 -10.67 2.73 25.88
CA SER A 71 -12.08 3.08 25.65
C SER A 71 -12.37 3.57 24.22
N GLY A 72 -11.36 3.96 23.44
CA GLY A 72 -11.60 4.66 22.17
C GLY A 72 -12.39 3.83 21.16
N SER A 73 -12.29 2.51 21.20
CA SER A 73 -13.08 1.61 20.35
C SER A 73 -14.59 1.75 20.61
N SER A 74 -14.99 1.95 21.86
CA SER A 74 -16.38 2.14 22.27
C SER A 74 -16.96 3.49 21.85
N GLU A 75 -16.10 4.48 21.61
CA GLU A 75 -16.48 5.82 21.17
C GLU A 75 -16.55 5.89 19.62
N LEU A 76 -15.57 5.31 18.94
CA LEU A 76 -15.44 5.43 17.49
C LEU A 76 -16.36 4.49 16.71
N LEU A 77 -16.60 3.27 17.21
CA LEU A 77 -17.44 2.31 16.49
C LEU A 77 -18.91 2.77 16.32
N PRO A 78 -19.58 3.35 17.34
CA PRO A 78 -20.92 3.94 17.15
C PRO A 78 -20.95 5.05 16.10
N LYS A 79 -19.92 5.89 16.05
CA LYS A 79 -19.79 6.96 15.06
C LYS A 79 -19.65 6.39 13.63
N ILE A 80 -18.72 5.45 13.42
CA ILE A 80 -18.57 4.74 12.14
C ILE A 80 -19.89 4.06 11.75
N ASN A 81 -20.58 3.42 12.69
CA ASN A 81 -21.88 2.80 12.43
C ASN A 81 -22.92 3.80 11.95
N HIS A 82 -22.98 4.99 12.57
CA HIS A 82 -23.87 6.08 12.17
C HIS A 82 -23.55 6.55 10.74
N ASP A 83 -22.29 6.84 10.46
CA ASP A 83 -21.84 7.37 9.16
C ASP A 83 -22.01 6.33 8.02
N LEU A 84 -21.99 5.04 8.35
CA LEU A 84 -22.27 3.95 7.40
C LEU A 84 -23.77 3.71 7.15
N ARG A 85 -24.69 4.23 7.99
CA ARG A 85 -26.15 3.97 7.82
C ARG A 85 -26.70 4.40 6.46
N PRO A 86 -26.35 5.57 5.91
CA PRO A 86 -26.82 5.96 4.57
C PRO A 86 -26.38 4.97 3.47
N TRP A 87 -25.14 4.49 3.54
CA TRP A 87 -24.58 3.51 2.60
C TRP A 87 -25.19 2.12 2.76
N GLN A 88 -25.57 1.77 3.99
CA GLN A 88 -26.27 0.53 4.26
C GLN A 88 -27.70 0.54 3.75
N LYS A 89 -28.42 1.66 3.90
CA LYS A 89 -29.79 1.82 3.36
C LYS A 89 -29.85 1.74 1.83
N THR A 90 -28.78 2.13 1.13
CA THR A 90 -28.68 2.03 -0.33
C THR A 90 -28.09 0.71 -0.83
N GLY A 91 -27.70 -0.19 0.09
CA GLY A 91 -27.06 -1.47 -0.25
C GLY A 91 -25.59 -1.38 -0.70
N LEU A 92 -25.00 -0.18 -0.67
CA LEU A 92 -23.58 0.04 -1.01
C LEU A 92 -22.63 -0.57 0.02
N VAL A 93 -23.07 -0.69 1.28
CA VAL A 93 -22.41 -1.44 2.35
C VAL A 93 -23.42 -2.43 2.92
N TRP A 94 -23.22 -3.73 2.77
CA TRP A 94 -24.23 -4.72 3.19
C TRP A 94 -23.86 -5.45 4.48
N LYS A 95 -22.61 -5.40 4.92
CA LYS A 95 -22.16 -6.09 6.14
C LYS A 95 -20.98 -5.37 6.79
N LEU A 96 -21.00 -5.31 8.12
CA LEU A 96 -19.91 -4.81 8.96
C LEU A 96 -19.64 -5.85 10.04
N GLU A 97 -18.38 -6.25 10.21
CA GLU A 97 -17.96 -7.17 11.28
C GLU A 97 -16.79 -6.58 12.08
N SER A 98 -16.79 -6.81 13.39
CA SER A 98 -15.59 -6.63 14.21
C SER A 98 -14.77 -7.93 14.22
N GLY A 99 -13.45 -7.82 14.08
CA GLY A 99 -12.56 -8.95 13.96
C GLY A 99 -11.37 -8.91 14.92
N THR A 100 -10.64 -10.01 14.97
CA THR A 100 -9.37 -10.14 15.70
C THR A 100 -8.21 -9.73 14.79
N TYR A 101 -7.36 -8.81 15.25
CA TYR A 101 -6.15 -8.45 14.51
C TYR A 101 -5.01 -9.37 14.92
N MET A 102 -4.55 -10.20 13.98
CA MET A 102 -3.36 -11.04 14.13
C MET A 102 -2.22 -10.41 13.32
N ARG A 103 -1.12 -10.10 14.00
CA ARG A 103 0.11 -9.62 13.36
C ARG A 103 0.80 -10.77 12.65
N GLU A 104 1.23 -10.53 11.41
CA GLU A 104 2.00 -11.47 10.60
C GLU A 104 3.51 -11.33 10.92
N THR A 105 3.91 -11.56 12.17
CA THR A 105 5.29 -11.37 12.62
C THR A 105 6.29 -12.27 11.87
N GLU A 106 5.84 -13.42 11.39
CA GLU A 106 6.64 -14.32 10.54
C GLU A 106 6.99 -13.69 9.19
N ARG A 107 6.12 -12.80 8.70
CA ARG A 107 6.27 -12.15 7.40
C ARG A 107 7.04 -10.85 7.49
N TYR A 108 6.88 -10.13 8.59
CA TYR A 108 7.40 -8.77 8.74
C TYR A 108 8.55 -8.65 9.73
N GLY A 109 8.88 -9.71 10.48
CA GLY A 109 9.81 -9.68 11.60
C GLY A 109 9.16 -9.11 12.86
N ILE A 110 9.41 -9.74 14.02
CA ILE A 110 8.82 -9.31 15.28
C ILE A 110 9.31 -7.92 15.73
N ASP A 111 10.62 -7.66 15.60
CA ASP A 111 11.26 -6.42 16.05
C ASP A 111 10.93 -5.23 15.14
N SER A 112 10.68 -5.49 13.86
CA SER A 112 10.30 -4.51 12.84
C SER A 112 8.79 -4.26 12.76
N MET A 113 7.96 -5.06 13.42
CA MET A 113 6.50 -5.02 13.23
C MET A 113 5.91 -3.63 13.53
N ALA A 114 6.38 -2.95 14.57
CA ALA A 114 5.92 -1.60 14.91
C ALA A 114 6.27 -0.58 13.82
N TYR A 115 7.48 -0.68 13.25
CA TYR A 115 7.88 0.15 12.10
C TYR A 115 7.03 -0.18 10.87
N VAL A 116 6.75 -1.46 10.61
CA VAL A 116 5.90 -1.88 9.48
C VAL A 116 4.47 -1.36 9.62
N GLU A 117 3.89 -1.33 10.82
CA GLU A 117 2.58 -0.71 11.05
C GLU A 117 2.58 0.79 10.79
N GLN A 118 3.68 1.49 11.12
CA GLN A 118 3.86 2.90 10.75
C GLN A 118 3.93 3.04 9.23
N LEU A 119 4.68 2.19 8.52
CA LEU A 119 4.71 2.20 7.05
C LEU A 119 3.32 1.96 6.45
N PHE A 120 2.55 1.02 6.99
CA PHE A 120 1.17 0.77 6.55
C PHE A 120 0.25 1.95 6.78
N CYS A 121 0.44 2.69 7.88
CA CYS A 121 -0.29 3.90 8.16
C CYS A 121 0.03 4.99 7.15
N THR A 122 1.31 5.30 6.96
CA THR A 122 1.75 6.32 6.01
C THR A 122 1.31 6.00 4.58
N ASP A 123 1.45 4.75 4.15
CA ASP A 123 1.01 4.29 2.82
C ASP A 123 -0.52 4.40 2.65
N SER A 124 -1.29 4.13 3.71
CA SER A 124 -2.76 4.29 3.70
C SER A 124 -3.17 5.76 3.66
N ASP A 125 -2.54 6.62 4.48
CA ASP A 125 -2.81 8.06 4.54
C ASP A 125 -2.57 8.72 3.17
N VAL A 126 -1.39 8.50 2.61
CA VAL A 126 -0.98 9.10 1.33
C VAL A 126 -1.85 8.61 0.18
N PHE A 127 -2.20 7.32 0.16
CA PHE A 127 -3.07 6.81 -0.89
C PHE A 127 -4.49 7.39 -0.80
N VAL A 128 -5.08 7.57 0.39
CA VAL A 128 -6.40 8.21 0.50
C VAL A 128 -6.33 9.69 0.13
N LYS A 129 -5.25 10.40 0.46
CA LYS A 129 -5.02 11.78 -0.03
C LYS A 129 -4.95 11.82 -1.55
N PHE A 130 -4.26 10.86 -2.17
CA PHE A 130 -4.24 10.71 -3.62
C PHE A 130 -5.66 10.44 -4.18
N LEU A 131 -6.48 9.61 -3.53
CA LEU A 131 -7.88 9.42 -3.92
C LEU A 131 -8.67 10.73 -3.88
N ASN A 132 -8.52 11.51 -2.79
CA ASN A 132 -9.23 12.76 -2.55
C ASN A 132 -8.80 13.91 -3.47
N SER A 133 -7.60 13.83 -4.04
CA SER A 133 -7.08 14.84 -4.97
C SER A 133 -7.86 14.93 -6.30
N GLY A 134 -8.72 13.95 -6.60
CA GLY A 134 -9.42 13.83 -7.87
C GLY A 134 -8.57 13.27 -9.02
N LEU A 135 -7.24 13.19 -8.86
CA LEU A 135 -6.31 12.64 -9.86
C LEU A 135 -6.64 11.17 -10.19
N SER A 136 -7.09 10.42 -9.18
CA SER A 136 -7.51 9.01 -9.32
C SER A 136 -8.82 8.81 -10.09
N LYS A 137 -9.58 9.90 -10.35
CA LYS A 137 -10.88 9.89 -11.04
C LYS A 137 -10.78 10.44 -12.48
N THR A 138 -9.58 10.80 -12.93
CA THR A 138 -9.33 11.26 -14.32
C THR A 138 -9.42 10.11 -15.33
N ASP A 139 -9.73 10.43 -16.59
CA ASP A 139 -9.89 9.45 -17.68
C ASP A 139 -8.65 8.56 -17.94
N GLN A 140 -7.48 8.88 -17.38
CA GLN A 140 -6.24 8.14 -17.59
C GLN A 140 -5.86 7.14 -16.49
N ASP A 141 -6.68 6.97 -15.44
CA ASP A 141 -6.39 6.15 -14.25
C ASP A 141 -4.91 6.16 -13.83
N LEU A 142 -4.51 7.22 -13.13
CA LEU A 142 -3.10 7.45 -12.74
C LEU A 142 -2.57 6.44 -11.70
N ARG A 143 -3.35 5.45 -11.26
CA ARG A 143 -2.93 4.42 -10.28
C ARG A 143 -1.68 3.66 -10.70
N TRP A 144 -1.54 3.36 -11.99
CA TRP A 144 -0.38 2.61 -12.45
C TRP A 144 0.91 3.44 -12.37
N LEU A 145 0.84 4.76 -12.62
CA LEU A 145 1.97 5.67 -12.42
C LEU A 145 2.27 5.84 -10.93
N PHE A 146 1.23 6.04 -10.12
CA PHE A 146 1.35 6.10 -8.67
C PHE A 146 2.03 4.82 -8.13
N ALA A 147 1.65 3.64 -8.62
CA ALA A 147 2.28 2.38 -8.24
C ALA A 147 3.76 2.29 -8.67
N LEU A 148 4.09 2.70 -9.90
CA LEU A 148 5.49 2.72 -10.38
C LEU A 148 6.36 3.61 -9.50
N ALA A 149 5.95 4.86 -9.31
CA ALA A 149 6.68 5.84 -8.49
C ALA A 149 6.72 5.43 -7.01
N SER A 150 5.61 4.88 -6.49
CA SER A 150 5.53 4.41 -5.10
C SER A 150 6.57 3.32 -4.83
N ILE A 151 6.69 2.34 -5.73
CA ILE A 151 7.70 1.28 -5.61
C ILE A 151 9.10 1.84 -5.79
N ASP A 152 9.37 2.62 -6.84
CA ASP A 152 10.72 3.16 -7.06
C ASP A 152 11.22 3.96 -5.86
N MET A 153 10.36 4.83 -5.31
CA MET A 153 10.73 5.65 -4.17
C MET A 153 10.87 4.84 -2.88
N LEU A 154 10.03 3.82 -2.65
CA LEU A 154 10.22 2.90 -1.52
C LEU A 154 11.59 2.19 -1.61
N LEU A 155 11.98 1.76 -2.81
CA LEU A 155 13.29 1.14 -3.02
C LEU A 155 14.45 2.14 -2.85
N ASN A 156 14.26 3.41 -3.22
CA ASN A 156 15.22 4.49 -2.93
C ASN A 156 15.35 4.73 -1.41
N ASP A 157 14.23 4.73 -0.69
CA ASP A 157 14.20 4.97 0.75
C ASP A 157 14.97 3.87 1.50
N PHE A 158 14.82 2.61 1.07
CA PHE A 158 15.59 1.46 1.56
C PHE A 158 17.04 1.36 1.03
N LYS A 159 17.49 2.39 0.29
CA LYS A 159 18.86 2.57 -0.21
C LYS A 159 19.31 1.47 -1.19
N LEU A 160 18.40 0.91 -1.98
CA LEU A 160 18.77 -0.06 -3.01
C LEU A 160 19.43 0.63 -4.21
N SER A 161 20.57 0.11 -4.62
CA SER A 161 21.22 0.44 -5.88
C SER A 161 20.36 0.01 -7.08
N ILE A 162 20.60 0.62 -8.25
CA ILE A 162 19.92 0.24 -9.50
C ILE A 162 20.07 -1.27 -9.80
N SER A 163 21.21 -1.87 -9.48
CA SER A 163 21.43 -3.30 -9.68
C SER A 163 20.53 -4.13 -8.76
N GLU A 164 20.44 -3.80 -7.47
CA GLU A 164 19.57 -4.48 -6.51
C GLU A 164 18.09 -4.33 -6.87
N LYS A 165 17.66 -3.12 -7.25
CA LYS A 165 16.28 -2.89 -7.72
C LYS A 165 15.94 -3.78 -8.92
N LYS A 166 16.86 -3.87 -9.89
CA LYS A 166 16.70 -4.70 -11.08
C LYS A 166 16.61 -6.19 -10.75
N GLU A 167 17.45 -6.70 -9.84
CA GLU A 167 17.41 -8.11 -9.43
C GLU A 167 16.17 -8.45 -8.60
N LEU A 168 15.76 -7.59 -7.66
CA LEU A 168 14.52 -7.74 -6.89
C LEU A 168 13.32 -7.87 -7.82
N LEU A 169 13.16 -6.93 -8.76
CA LEU A 169 12.04 -6.95 -9.69
C LEU A 169 12.10 -8.09 -10.70
N LEU A 170 13.30 -8.57 -11.05
CA LEU A 170 13.44 -9.78 -11.85
C LEU A 170 12.95 -11.02 -11.07
N SER A 171 13.31 -11.12 -9.78
CA SER A 171 12.84 -12.18 -8.89
C SER A 171 11.31 -12.17 -8.78
N LEU A 172 10.72 -11.00 -8.48
CA LEU A 172 9.27 -10.82 -8.46
C LEU A 172 8.67 -11.22 -9.81
N ASN A 173 9.13 -10.68 -10.93
CA ASN A 173 8.59 -11.01 -12.26
C ASN A 173 8.64 -12.52 -12.57
N ARG A 174 9.69 -13.23 -12.18
CA ARG A 174 9.84 -14.69 -12.39
C ARG A 174 8.84 -15.50 -11.57
N SER A 175 8.53 -15.09 -10.34
CA SER A 175 7.53 -15.79 -9.52
C SER A 175 6.14 -15.75 -10.19
N PHE A 176 5.74 -14.61 -10.76
CA PHE A 176 4.50 -14.48 -11.54
C PHE A 176 4.55 -15.17 -12.89
N GLY A 177 5.72 -15.21 -13.53
CA GLY A 177 5.88 -15.94 -14.80
C GLY A 177 5.48 -17.41 -14.69
N ARG A 178 5.70 -18.01 -13.51
CA ARG A 178 5.27 -19.36 -13.16
C ARG A 178 3.77 -19.45 -12.84
N GLU A 179 3.21 -18.46 -12.15
CA GLU A 179 1.77 -18.41 -11.76
C GLU A 179 0.82 -18.16 -12.95
N PHE A 180 1.20 -17.28 -13.88
CA PHE A 180 0.35 -16.86 -15.01
C PHE A 180 0.76 -17.49 -16.36
N GLY A 181 1.70 -18.44 -16.36
CA GLY A 181 2.15 -19.13 -17.56
C GLY A 181 2.70 -18.17 -18.63
N LYS A 182 3.66 -17.31 -18.27
CA LYS A 182 4.19 -16.26 -19.14
C LYS A 182 4.73 -16.85 -20.44
N ASN A 183 3.95 -16.71 -21.51
CA ASN A 183 4.30 -17.19 -22.84
C ASN A 183 4.92 -16.06 -23.68
N LYS A 184 5.46 -16.42 -24.86
CA LYS A 184 6.07 -15.45 -25.79
C LYS A 184 5.11 -14.32 -26.18
N PHE A 185 3.81 -14.59 -26.22
CA PHE A 185 2.79 -13.60 -26.57
C PHE A 185 2.63 -12.53 -25.48
N LEU A 186 2.46 -12.94 -24.21
CA LEU A 186 2.37 -12.01 -23.07
C LEU A 186 3.66 -11.18 -22.93
N ALA A 187 4.82 -11.80 -23.12
CA ALA A 187 6.10 -11.09 -23.12
C ALA A 187 6.18 -10.03 -24.23
N LYS A 188 5.62 -10.30 -25.42
CA LYS A 188 5.52 -9.34 -26.53
C LYS A 188 4.59 -8.19 -26.19
N GLN A 189 3.43 -8.45 -25.59
CA GLN A 189 2.47 -7.43 -25.15
C GLN A 189 3.07 -6.49 -24.09
N LEU A 190 3.70 -7.04 -23.06
CA LEU A 190 4.37 -6.25 -22.03
C LEU A 190 5.51 -5.40 -22.61
N SER A 191 6.30 -5.96 -23.54
CA SER A 191 7.34 -5.21 -24.24
C SER A 191 6.77 -4.05 -25.07
N ALA A 192 5.64 -4.25 -25.75
CA ALA A 192 4.96 -3.19 -26.49
C ALA A 192 4.43 -2.10 -25.56
N LYS A 193 3.80 -2.49 -24.44
CA LYS A 193 3.31 -1.55 -23.41
C LYS A 193 4.44 -0.71 -22.82
N TYR A 194 5.57 -1.32 -22.49
CA TYR A 194 6.75 -0.59 -22.02
C TYR A 194 7.24 0.42 -23.06
N ARG A 195 7.42 0.02 -24.32
CA ARG A 195 7.87 0.94 -25.39
C ARG A 195 6.93 2.14 -25.55
N LEU A 196 5.63 1.91 -25.48
CA LEU A 196 4.62 2.97 -25.58
C LEU A 196 4.71 3.97 -24.42
N GLN A 197 4.92 3.49 -23.19
CA GLN A 197 4.94 4.32 -21.98
C GLN A 197 6.36 4.75 -21.55
N ARG A 198 7.39 4.40 -22.33
CA ARG A 198 8.79 4.50 -21.93
C ARG A 198 9.19 5.92 -21.52
N ILE A 199 8.85 6.92 -22.34
CA ILE A 199 9.21 8.33 -22.07
C ILE A 199 8.49 8.81 -20.80
N ARG A 200 7.19 8.49 -20.66
CA ARG A 200 6.40 8.86 -19.48
C ARG A 200 6.97 8.26 -18.19
N ILE A 201 7.30 6.96 -18.22
CA ILE A 201 7.93 6.27 -17.08
C ILE A 201 9.29 6.89 -16.75
N MET A 202 10.11 7.16 -17.77
CA MET A 202 11.40 7.79 -17.55
C MET A 202 11.26 9.15 -16.89
N ASN A 203 10.43 10.05 -17.44
CA ASN A 203 10.23 11.39 -16.89
C ASN A 203 9.74 11.35 -15.44
N LEU A 204 8.76 10.49 -15.15
CA LEU A 204 8.22 10.32 -13.79
C LEU A 204 9.30 9.87 -12.79
N LEU A 205 10.18 8.93 -13.18
CA LEU A 205 11.15 8.32 -12.26
C LEU A 205 12.50 9.04 -12.24
N SER A 206 12.78 9.94 -13.18
CA SER A 206 14.05 10.69 -13.26
C SER A 206 13.99 12.08 -12.62
N ASN A 207 13.00 12.36 -11.77
CA ASN A 207 12.76 13.66 -11.12
C ASN A 207 12.58 14.84 -12.10
N GLY A 208 12.13 14.57 -13.34
CA GLY A 208 11.94 15.59 -14.36
C GLY A 208 10.57 16.26 -14.24
N MET A 209 10.47 17.27 -13.37
CA MET A 209 9.26 18.09 -13.17
C MET A 209 8.85 18.77 -14.48
N THR A 210 7.75 18.33 -15.11
CA THR A 210 7.18 19.03 -16.28
C THR A 210 5.70 18.74 -16.57
N GLU A 211 5.00 17.84 -15.86
CA GLU A 211 3.67 17.35 -16.29
C GLU A 211 2.69 17.10 -15.11
N PRO A 212 1.36 16.92 -15.32
CA PRO A 212 0.38 16.64 -14.25
C PRO A 212 0.72 15.44 -13.35
N ASP A 213 1.58 14.55 -13.84
CA ASP A 213 2.17 13.44 -13.11
C ASP A 213 3.04 13.91 -11.91
N ASP A 214 3.48 15.18 -11.88
CA ASP A 214 4.30 15.77 -10.80
C ASP A 214 3.56 15.77 -9.46
N ARG A 215 2.23 15.92 -9.47
CA ARG A 215 1.42 15.89 -8.23
C ARG A 215 1.39 14.52 -7.58
N ILE A 216 1.69 13.44 -8.32
CA ILE A 216 1.86 12.10 -7.74
C ILE A 216 3.10 12.07 -6.84
N LEU A 217 4.16 12.74 -7.27
CA LEU A 217 5.42 12.78 -6.52
C LEU A 217 5.24 13.51 -5.20
N ASP A 218 4.45 14.58 -5.14
CA ASP A 218 4.15 15.29 -3.88
C ASP A 218 3.61 14.35 -2.79
N PHE A 219 2.63 13.52 -3.13
CA PHE A 219 2.08 12.51 -2.20
C PHE A 219 3.14 11.52 -1.74
N LEU A 220 3.96 11.04 -2.66
CA LEU A 220 4.95 10.03 -2.34
C LEU A 220 6.16 10.63 -1.61
N MET A 221 6.51 11.89 -1.84
CA MET A 221 7.52 12.62 -1.07
C MET A 221 7.04 12.78 0.38
N GLU A 222 5.78 13.17 0.57
CA GLU A 222 5.15 13.19 1.90
C GLU A 222 5.24 11.82 2.59
N ARG A 223 5.00 10.73 1.83
CA ARG A 223 5.15 9.36 2.34
C ARG A 223 6.59 9.09 2.80
N SER A 224 7.58 9.41 1.99
CA SER A 224 9.00 9.16 2.28
C SER A 224 9.50 9.97 3.47
N GLU A 225 9.05 11.20 3.62
CA GLU A 225 9.34 12.04 4.80
C GLU A 225 8.74 11.43 6.07
N GLN A 226 7.46 11.08 6.06
CA GLN A 226 6.77 10.52 7.23
C GLN A 226 7.24 9.12 7.62
N SER A 227 7.71 8.34 6.66
CA SER A 227 8.21 6.98 6.90
C SER A 227 9.70 6.91 7.20
N HIS A 228 10.42 8.04 7.15
CA HIS A 228 11.89 8.09 7.28
C HIS A 228 12.41 7.35 8.53
N ASP A 229 11.85 7.68 9.70
CA ASP A 229 12.30 7.09 10.97
C ASP A 229 11.98 5.58 11.06
N ALA A 230 10.84 5.16 10.51
CA ALA A 230 10.45 3.76 10.47
C ALA A 230 11.38 2.94 9.55
N ILE A 231 11.70 3.48 8.37
CA ILE A 231 12.62 2.85 7.42
C ILE A 231 14.03 2.78 8.02
N ASN A 232 14.53 3.87 8.62
CA ASN A 232 15.82 3.86 9.29
C ASN A 232 15.85 2.89 10.49
N GLY A 233 14.75 2.77 11.22
CA GLY A 233 14.58 1.76 12.27
C GLY A 233 14.77 0.34 11.74
N ILE A 234 14.10 0.02 10.63
CA ILE A 234 14.23 -1.28 9.95
C ILE A 234 15.67 -1.48 9.42
N LEU A 235 16.27 -0.47 8.79
CA LEU A 235 17.64 -0.56 8.28
C LEU A 235 18.66 -0.83 9.41
N ARG A 236 18.53 -0.16 10.56
CA ARG A 236 19.35 -0.45 11.74
C ARG A 236 19.18 -1.88 12.24
N LEU A 237 17.95 -2.42 12.24
CA LEU A 237 17.73 -3.83 12.61
C LEU A 237 18.45 -4.81 11.68
N TYR A 238 18.57 -4.50 10.39
CA TYR A 238 19.38 -5.29 9.45
C TYR A 238 20.88 -5.12 9.70
N GLU A 239 21.35 -3.90 9.95
CA GLU A 239 22.76 -3.62 10.25
C GLU A 239 23.24 -4.30 11.55
N GLU A 240 22.35 -4.42 12.53
CA GLU A 240 22.60 -5.06 13.82
C GLU A 240 22.32 -6.58 13.82
N ASP A 241 21.99 -7.17 12.67
CA ASP A 241 21.64 -8.60 12.53
C ASP A 241 20.50 -9.06 13.47
N LYS A 242 19.54 -8.17 13.72
CA LYS A 242 18.35 -8.43 14.56
C LYS A 242 17.13 -8.86 13.75
N MET A 243 17.20 -8.78 12.43
CA MET A 243 16.09 -9.14 11.56
C MET A 243 15.98 -10.66 11.40
N THR A 244 14.76 -11.16 11.58
CA THR A 244 14.43 -12.59 11.41
C THR A 244 13.91 -12.92 10.01
N VAL A 245 13.73 -11.91 9.16
CA VAL A 245 13.23 -12.01 7.79
C VAL A 245 14.24 -11.36 6.86
N ASP A 246 14.43 -11.92 5.66
CA ASP A 246 15.30 -11.35 4.64
C ASP A 246 14.83 -9.97 4.15
N LYS A 247 15.77 -9.08 3.82
CA LYS A 247 15.50 -7.71 3.36
C LYS A 247 14.63 -7.68 2.10
N TYR A 248 14.90 -8.54 1.14
CA TYR A 248 14.17 -8.59 -0.12
C TYR A 248 12.80 -9.25 0.05
N ASP A 249 12.64 -10.20 0.97
CA ASP A 249 11.34 -10.76 1.34
C ASP A 249 10.43 -9.75 2.06
N LEU A 250 11.01 -8.95 2.98
CA LEU A 250 10.29 -7.84 3.62
C LEU A 250 9.85 -6.81 2.56
N LEU A 251 10.75 -6.38 1.68
CA LEU A 251 10.44 -5.42 0.61
C LEU A 251 9.37 -5.96 -0.34
N SER A 252 9.47 -7.23 -0.74
CA SER A 252 8.45 -7.92 -1.53
C SER A 252 7.07 -7.85 -0.85
N SER A 253 7.02 -8.09 0.46
CA SER A 253 5.79 -8.00 1.24
C SER A 253 5.25 -6.57 1.34
N LEU A 254 6.10 -5.58 1.62
CA LEU A 254 5.68 -4.17 1.68
C LEU A 254 5.13 -3.69 0.33
N ILE A 255 5.82 -4.00 -0.77
CA ILE A 255 5.37 -3.68 -2.13
C ILE A 255 4.02 -4.31 -2.42
N HIS A 256 3.84 -5.60 -2.09
CA HIS A 256 2.57 -6.29 -2.27
C HIS A 256 1.43 -5.61 -1.50
N MET A 257 1.67 -5.17 -0.27
CA MET A 257 0.65 -4.47 0.52
C MET A 257 0.31 -3.09 -0.06
N SER A 258 1.28 -2.36 -0.59
CA SER A 258 1.01 -1.10 -1.32
C SER A 258 0.18 -1.33 -2.58
N MET A 259 0.52 -2.36 -3.36
CA MET A 259 -0.25 -2.75 -4.56
C MET A 259 -1.69 -3.13 -4.20
N ASN A 260 -1.89 -3.80 -3.05
CA ASN A 260 -3.20 -4.14 -2.54
C ASN A 260 -4.07 -2.92 -2.19
N ARG A 261 -3.46 -1.84 -1.68
CA ARG A 261 -4.16 -0.58 -1.39
C ARG A 261 -4.52 0.17 -2.68
N ILE A 262 -3.56 0.22 -3.61
CA ILE A 262 -3.64 1.01 -4.84
C ILE A 262 -4.69 0.48 -5.81
N PHE A 263 -4.71 -0.83 -6.08
CA PHE A 263 -5.60 -1.41 -7.09
C PHE A 263 -6.87 -1.99 -6.47
N ARG A 264 -8.00 -1.81 -7.16
CA ARG A 264 -9.31 -2.23 -6.65
C ARG A 264 -9.50 -3.74 -6.69
N ASN A 265 -9.06 -4.36 -7.78
CA ASN A 265 -9.19 -5.79 -8.05
C ASN A 265 -8.02 -6.26 -8.92
N ASN A 266 -7.94 -7.56 -9.20
CA ASN A 266 -6.92 -8.16 -10.06
C ASN A 266 -5.48 -7.77 -9.65
N ASN A 267 -5.23 -7.62 -8.34
CA ASN A 267 -3.97 -7.08 -7.81
C ASN A 267 -2.75 -7.84 -8.33
N ARG A 268 -2.82 -9.18 -8.41
CA ARG A 268 -1.75 -10.03 -8.97
C ARG A 268 -1.42 -9.69 -10.43
N MET A 269 -2.43 -9.35 -11.24
CA MET A 269 -2.24 -8.96 -12.64
C MET A 269 -1.58 -7.58 -12.73
N HIS A 270 -2.00 -6.63 -11.90
CA HIS A 270 -1.37 -5.32 -11.81
C HIS A 270 0.09 -5.42 -11.34
N GLU A 271 0.36 -6.22 -10.31
CA GLU A 271 1.71 -6.55 -9.83
C GLU A 271 2.61 -7.05 -10.96
N MET A 272 2.17 -8.06 -11.71
CA MET A 272 2.92 -8.58 -12.86
C MET A 272 3.28 -7.47 -13.87
N VAL A 273 2.32 -6.61 -14.23
CA VAL A 273 2.54 -5.54 -15.20
C VAL A 273 3.52 -4.50 -14.64
N ILE A 274 3.30 -4.04 -13.42
CA ILE A 274 4.12 -2.99 -12.78
C ILE A 274 5.55 -3.48 -12.58
N TYR A 275 5.76 -4.71 -12.11
CA TYR A 275 7.09 -5.29 -11.94
C TYR A 275 7.82 -5.46 -13.27
N ASP A 276 7.13 -5.84 -14.35
CA ASP A 276 7.73 -5.95 -15.69
C ASP A 276 8.15 -4.59 -16.26
N LEU A 277 7.34 -3.55 -16.07
CA LEU A 277 7.65 -2.19 -16.51
C LEU A 277 8.88 -1.63 -15.76
N LEU A 278 8.91 -1.73 -14.44
CA LEU A 278 10.05 -1.25 -13.64
C LEU A 278 11.32 -2.09 -13.90
N PHE A 279 11.21 -3.42 -14.05
CA PHE A 279 12.35 -4.26 -14.40
C PHE A 279 12.99 -3.81 -15.72
N ARG A 280 12.19 -3.53 -16.75
CA ARG A 280 12.69 -3.02 -18.04
C ARG A 280 13.31 -1.64 -17.91
N HIS A 281 12.70 -0.78 -17.11
CA HIS A 281 13.23 0.55 -16.82
C HIS A 281 14.62 0.49 -16.17
N TYR A 282 14.80 -0.27 -15.08
CA TYR A 282 16.12 -0.40 -14.46
C TYR A 282 17.12 -1.16 -15.33
N LYS A 283 16.66 -2.14 -16.11
CA LYS A 283 17.50 -2.82 -17.11
C LYS A 283 18.04 -1.79 -18.10
N GLU A 284 17.21 -0.88 -18.59
CA GLU A 284 17.65 0.17 -19.52
C GLU A 284 18.61 1.17 -18.88
N ILE A 285 18.33 1.65 -17.67
CA ILE A 285 19.23 2.56 -16.94
C ILE A 285 20.59 1.89 -16.70
N ALA A 286 20.60 0.62 -16.27
CA ALA A 286 21.83 -0.12 -16.02
C ALA A 286 22.71 -0.32 -17.27
N TYR A 287 22.12 -0.31 -18.48
CA TYR A 287 22.91 -0.34 -19.72
C TYR A 287 23.51 1.03 -20.09
N ARG A 288 22.89 2.14 -19.66
CA ARG A 288 23.35 3.51 -19.99
C ARG A 288 24.47 4.01 -19.09
N VAL A 289 24.59 3.42 -17.89
CA VAL A 289 25.62 3.76 -16.89
C VAL A 289 26.89 2.91 -17.06
N ARG A 290 26.89 1.96 -17.98
CA ARG A 290 28.07 1.18 -18.41
C ARG A 290 28.72 1.84 -19.63
#